data_AF-A0A1E3W992-F1
#
_entry.id   AF-A0A1E3W992-F1
#
_cell.length_a   1.000
_cell.length_b   1.000
_cell.length_c   1.000
_cell.angle_alpha   90.00
_cell.angle_beta   90.00
_cell.angle_gamma   90.00
#
_symmetry.space_group_name_H-M   'P 1'
#
loop_
_entity.id
_entity.type
_entity.pdbx_description
1 polymer ?
#
loop_
_entity_poly.entity_id
_entity_poly.type
_entity_poly.pdbx_seq_one_letter_code
_entity_poly.pdbx_strand_id
1 'polypeptide(L)' 'MAGGAATFQGELSKDVTLTVEKPGVYGIKCAPHYPMGMMALVVAGEPVNKDQLGNYEPPAMAKARFEALAAELPQ' A
#
# COMPACT_ATOMS: atom_id res chain seq x y z
N MET A 1 2.75 0.53 7.82
CA MET A 1 2.27 1.84 7.31
C MET A 1 2.26 2.86 8.46
N ALA A 2 3.42 3.11 9.07
CA ALA A 2 3.55 4.06 10.17
C ALA A 2 4.29 5.29 9.62
N GLY A 3 3.52 6.25 9.12
CA GLY A 3 4.04 7.43 8.45
C GLY A 3 2.93 8.40 8.04
N GLY A 4 2.08 8.82 8.99
CA GLY A 4 1.29 10.05 8.88
C GLY A 4 0.13 10.10 7.88
N ALA A 5 -0.18 9.00 7.19
CA ALA A 5 -1.36 8.84 6.36
C ALA A 5 -2.58 8.47 7.20
N ALA A 6 -3.74 9.11 6.97
CA ALA A 6 -4.99 8.67 7.56
C ALA A 6 -5.27 7.21 7.12
N THR A 7 -5.46 6.32 8.09
CA THR A 7 -5.93 4.96 7.78
C THR A 7 -7.39 5.03 7.37
N PHE A 8 -7.74 4.39 6.26
CA PHE A 8 -9.13 4.25 5.83
C PHE A 8 -9.53 2.77 5.82
N GLN A 9 -10.82 2.52 6.00
CA GLN A 9 -11.41 1.20 5.83
C GLN A 9 -12.75 1.35 5.10
N GLY A 10 -12.82 0.76 3.91
CA GLY A 10 -14.05 0.70 3.14
C GLY A 10 -14.97 -0.42 3.57
N GLU A 11 -16.26 -0.26 3.28
CA GLU A 11 -17.23 -1.35 3.32
C GLU A 11 -17.07 -2.26 2.10
N LEU A 12 -17.45 -3.53 2.25
CA LEU A 12 -17.43 -4.48 1.14
C LEU A 12 -18.39 -4.02 0.04
N SER A 13 -17.92 -4.10 -1.22
CA SER A 13 -18.71 -3.76 -2.41
C SER A 13 -19.21 -2.31 -2.43
N LYS A 14 -18.54 -1.40 -1.71
CA LYS A 14 -18.80 0.05 -1.75
C LYS A 14 -17.58 0.79 -2.25
N ASP A 15 -17.84 1.87 -3.01
CA ASP A 15 -16.80 2.79 -3.43
C ASP A 15 -16.29 3.59 -2.22
N VAL A 16 -14.99 3.86 -2.22
CA VAL A 16 -14.34 4.73 -1.22
C VAL A 16 -13.45 5.71 -1.94
N THR A 17 -13.59 6.98 -1.58
CA THR A 17 -12.69 8.05 -2.02
C THR A 17 -11.71 8.37 -0.91
N LEU A 18 -10.42 8.21 -1.18
CA LEU A 18 -9.35 8.64 -0.30
C LEU A 18 -8.65 9.86 -0.90
N THR A 19 -8.66 10.98 -0.18
CA THR A 19 -7.83 12.14 -0.51
C THR A 19 -6.46 11.98 0.13
N VAL A 20 -5.40 12.08 -0.67
CA VAL A 20 -4.00 11.99 -0.21
C VAL A 20 -3.37 13.39 -0.27
N GLU A 21 -3.05 13.94 0.89
CA GLU A 21 -2.51 15.30 1.00
C GLU A 21 -0.99 15.38 1.09
N LYS A 22 -0.34 14.29 1.52
CA LYS A 22 1.11 14.25 1.74
C LYS A 22 1.78 13.43 0.64
N PRO A 23 2.99 13.82 0.21
CA PRO A 23 3.75 13.00 -0.72
C PRO A 23 4.23 11.71 -0.03
N GLY A 24 4.33 10.64 -0.79
CA GLY A 24 4.83 9.34 -0.33
C GLY A 24 4.22 8.15 -1.04
N VAL A 25 4.61 6.96 -0.58
CA VAL A 25 4.08 5.65 -0.97
C VAL A 25 3.06 5.19 0.07
N TYR A 26 1.88 4.80 -0.42
CA TYR A 26 0.73 4.38 0.37
C TYR A 26 0.36 2.95 -0.02
N GLY A 27 0.38 2.03 0.95
CA GLY A 27 -0.10 0.68 0.70
C GLY A 27 -1.58 0.52 1.04
N ILE A 28 -2.32 -0.04 0.09
CA ILE A 28 -3.74 -0.38 0.21
C ILE A 28 -3.84 -1.91 0.26
N LYS A 29 -4.65 -2.43 1.17
CA LYS A 29 -4.95 -3.87 1.25
C LYS A 29 -6.45 -4.10 1.23
N CYS A 30 -6.90 -5.10 0.47
CA CYS A 30 -8.28 -5.58 0.56
C CYS A 30 -8.35 -6.62 1.68
N ALA A 31 -8.97 -6.28 2.81
CA ALA A 31 -8.93 -7.09 4.04
C ALA A 31 -9.21 -8.60 3.84
N PRO A 32 -10.31 -9.04 3.18
CA PRO A 32 -10.59 -10.46 3.02
C PRO A 32 -9.59 -11.18 2.10
N HIS A 33 -8.92 -10.45 1.21
CA HIS A 33 -8.05 -11.01 0.17
C HIS A 33 -6.56 -10.67 0.36
N TYR A 34 -6.22 -9.93 1.41
CA TYR A 34 -4.85 -9.54 1.73
C TYR A 34 -3.94 -10.75 1.95
N PRO A 35 -4.35 -11.83 2.65
CA PRO A 35 -3.54 -13.03 2.76
C PRO A 35 -3.23 -13.68 1.41
N MET A 36 -4.09 -13.47 0.39
CA MET A 36 -3.92 -13.98 -0.97
C MET A 36 -3.16 -12.99 -1.89
N GLY A 37 -2.75 -11.83 -1.38
CA GLY A 37 -1.96 -10.85 -2.12
C GLY A 37 -2.75 -9.69 -2.74
N MET A 38 -4.03 -9.51 -2.44
CA MET A 38 -4.78 -8.36 -2.95
C MET A 38 -4.36 -7.06 -2.23
N MET A 39 -3.46 -6.34 -2.87
CA MET A 39 -2.90 -5.07 -2.41
C MET A 39 -2.53 -4.15 -3.58
N ALA A 40 -2.31 -2.88 -3.26
CA ALA A 40 -1.76 -1.89 -4.17
C ALA A 40 -0.75 -1.00 -3.42
N LEU A 41 0.23 -0.47 -4.16
CA LEU A 41 1.07 0.64 -3.72
C LEU A 41 0.71 1.85 -4.58
N VAL A 42 0.39 2.97 -3.95
CA VAL A 42 0.04 4.22 -4.60
C VAL A 42 1.12 5.25 -4.28
N VAL A 43 1.65 5.89 -5.31
CA VAL A 43 2.63 6.98 -5.17
C VAL A 43 1.93 8.30 -5.35
N ALA A 44 1.96 9.14 -4.32
CA ALA A 44 1.51 10.52 -4.38
C ALA A 44 2.73 11.44 -4.37
N GLY A 45 2.95 12.22 -5.43
CA GLY A 45 4.13 13.08 -5.53
C GLY A 45 5.44 12.30 -5.42
N GLU A 46 6.38 12.80 -4.62
CA GLU A 46 7.68 12.15 -4.38
C GLU A 46 7.58 11.02 -3.35
N PRO A 47 8.23 9.85 -3.59
CA PRO A 47 8.12 8.68 -2.72
C PRO A 47 9.04 8.78 -1.48
N VAL A 48 8.87 9.84 -0.67
CA VAL A 48 9.75 10.23 0.45
C VAL A 48 9.94 9.18 1.56
N ASN A 49 9.08 8.17 1.62
CA ASN A 49 9.08 7.08 2.60
C ASN A 49 9.34 5.69 1.98
N LYS A 50 9.79 5.63 0.72
CA LYS A 50 10.04 4.37 -0.01
C LYS A 50 10.99 3.42 0.73
N ASP A 51 12.01 3.96 1.38
CA ASP A 51 12.99 3.16 2.13
C ASP A 51 12.36 2.35 3.27
N GLN A 52 11.19 2.78 3.78
CA GLN A 52 10.47 2.07 4.82
C GLN A 52 9.84 0.76 4.33
N LEU A 53 9.68 0.57 3.01
CA LEU A 53 9.12 -0.65 2.44
C LEU A 53 9.98 -1.88 2.74
N GLY A 54 11.29 -1.71 2.90
CA GLY A 54 12.19 -2.80 3.29
C GLY A 54 11.92 -3.37 4.69
N ASN A 55 11.23 -2.60 5.54
CA ASN A 55 10.86 -3.02 6.90
C ASN A 55 9.45 -3.62 6.95
N TYR A 56 8.74 -3.69 5.83
CA TYR A 56 7.38 -4.22 5.76
C TYR A 56 7.38 -5.67 5.29
N GLU A 57 6.82 -6.55 6.11
CA GLU A 57 6.71 -7.97 5.80
C GLU A 57 5.23 -8.37 5.58
N PRO A 58 4.82 -8.65 4.33
CA PRO A 58 3.49 -9.12 4.02
C PRO A 58 3.34 -10.64 4.32
N PRO A 59 2.10 -11.18 4.37
CA PRO A 59 1.86 -12.61 4.41
C PRO A 59 2.61 -13.37 3.32
N ALA A 60 2.97 -14.62 3.59
CA ALA A 60 3.78 -15.43 2.67
C ALA A 60 3.23 -15.48 1.23
N MET A 61 1.92 -15.69 1.04
CA MET A 61 1.31 -15.72 -0.30
C MET A 61 1.18 -14.33 -0.96
N ALA A 62 1.30 -13.28 -0.17
CA ALA A 62 1.27 -11.90 -0.64
C ALA A 62 2.67 -11.33 -0.95
N LYS A 63 3.74 -12.01 -0.51
CA LYS A 63 5.12 -11.56 -0.65
C LYS A 63 5.54 -11.31 -2.10
N ALA A 64 5.30 -12.29 -2.98
CA ALA A 64 5.64 -12.14 -4.40
C ALA A 64 4.91 -10.95 -5.05
N ARG A 65 3.65 -10.69 -4.66
CA ARG A 65 2.89 -9.55 -5.18
C ARG A 65 3.43 -8.22 -4.66
N PHE A 66 3.78 -8.15 -3.38
CA PHE A 66 4.41 -6.97 -2.79
C PHE A 66 5.75 -6.64 -3.44
N GLU A 67 6.63 -7.64 -3.61
CA GLU A 67 7.94 -7.47 -4.24
C GLU A 67 7.82 -6.98 -5.68
N ALA A 68 6.88 -7.56 -6.46
CA ALA A 68 6.60 -7.09 -7.83
C ALA A 68 6.14 -5.63 -7.84
N LEU A 69 5.22 -5.24 -6.97
CA LEU A 69 4.75 -3.85 -6.88
C LEU A 69 5.85 -2.88 -6.41
N ALA A 70 6.69 -3.30 -5.46
CA ALA A 70 7.79 -2.49 -4.96
C ALA A 70 8.86 -2.24 -6.03
N ALA A 71 9.09 -3.21 -6.92
CA ALA A 71 10.01 -3.08 -8.04
C ALA A 71 9.53 -2.09 -9.12
N GLU A 72 8.21 -1.86 -9.22
CA GLU A 72 7.61 -0.91 -10.16
C GLU A 72 7.63 0.54 -9.65
N LEU A 73 8.04 0.77 -8.40
CA LEU A 73 8.05 2.12 -7.84
C LEU A 73 9.08 3.02 -8.54
N PRO A 74 8.71 4.29 -8.82
CA PRO A 74 9.65 5.26 -9.38
C PRO A 74 10.86 5.40 -8.46
N GLN A 75 12.03 5.60 -9.07
CA GLN A 75 13.31 5.69 -8.35
C GLN A 75 13.27 6.78 -7.29
#